data_AF-A0A6V7HR86-F1
#
_entry.id   AF-A0A6V7HR86-F1
#
_cell.length_a   1.000
_cell.length_b   1.000
_cell.length_c   1.000
_cell.angle_alpha   90.00
_cell.angle_beta   90.00
_cell.angle_gamma   90.00
#
_symmetry.space_group_name_H-M   'P 1'
#
loop_
_entity.id
_entity.type
_entity.pdbx_description
1 polymer ?
#
loop_
_entity_poly.entity_id
_entity_poly.type
_entity_poly.pdbx_seq_one_letter_code
_entity_poly.pdbx_strand_id
1 'polypeptide(L)'
;YRTLCSATSRLPRKLTPRFLSTLTKSEAKEKRNELFSAEKERQRASIGRIEKIKVVYKGPEDEITYLMNKDMSTPHDCAMHISEGVTKTSALASVDGALWDMHRPFVGDCELKLFTMRTPNGRATNNAFWRTCSLMLGAVVDSAFRDDIVCHLHSFTAPNLRSGSFLYDVHLELPDWNPTDAEMRSLSSLFSKLVQQ
;
A
#
# COMPACT_ATOMS: atom_id res chain seq x y z
N TYR A 1 -21.85 27.56 1.51
CA TYR A 1 -21.35 28.03 2.82
C TYR A 1 -22.28 27.57 3.93
N ARG A 2 -21.95 26.45 4.58
CA ARG A 2 -22.55 26.04 5.86
C ARG A 2 -21.43 25.53 6.74
N THR A 3 -21.17 26.29 7.80
CA THR A 3 -20.15 26.06 8.81
C THR A 3 -20.44 24.74 9.53
N LEU A 4 -19.60 23.73 9.30
CA LEU A 4 -19.64 22.47 10.07
C LEU A 4 -18.80 22.67 11.33
N CYS A 5 -19.50 22.69 12.46
CA CYS A 5 -19.04 22.40 13.82
C CYS A 5 -17.56 22.72 14.14
N SER A 6 -17.31 23.90 14.69
CA SER A 6 -16.11 24.19 15.50
C SER A 6 -16.23 23.51 16.86
N ALA A 7 -16.22 22.18 16.90
CA ALA A 7 -15.86 21.45 18.11
C ALA A 7 -14.34 21.49 18.19
N THR A 8 -13.80 22.39 19.01
CA THR A 8 -12.40 22.34 19.41
C THR A 8 -12.19 21.09 20.26
N SER A 9 -12.00 19.95 19.61
CA SER A 9 -11.39 18.79 20.26
C SER A 9 -9.95 19.19 20.55
N ARG A 10 -9.73 19.79 21.73
CA ARG A 10 -8.39 19.88 22.29
C ARG A 10 -7.96 18.44 22.53
N LEU A 11 -7.15 17.89 21.63
CA LEU A 11 -6.34 16.71 21.96
C LEU A 11 -5.70 16.99 23.32
N PRO A 12 -5.78 16.06 24.29
CA PRO A 12 -5.20 16.27 25.61
C PRO A 12 -3.74 16.64 25.44
N ARG A 13 -3.38 17.85 25.91
CA ARG A 13 -2.12 18.54 25.59
C ARG A 13 -0.87 17.83 26.13
N LYS A 14 -1.02 16.73 26.87
CA LYS A 14 0.06 15.91 27.40
C LYS A 14 -0.41 14.46 27.55
N LEU A 15 0.15 13.56 26.76
CA LEU A 15 0.15 12.13 27.10
C LEU A 15 0.84 11.99 28.46
N THR A 16 0.25 11.22 29.39
CA THR A 16 0.91 10.89 30.65
C THR A 16 2.27 10.26 30.38
N PRO A 17 3.34 10.62 31.12
CA PRO A 17 4.72 10.24 30.80
C PRO A 17 4.96 8.73 30.78
N ARG A 18 4.08 7.94 31.41
CA ARG A 18 4.12 6.47 31.37
C ARG A 18 3.78 5.86 30.00
N PHE A 19 3.19 6.63 29.09
CA PHE A 19 2.87 6.19 27.72
C PHE A 19 3.67 6.96 26.65
N LEU A 20 4.63 7.79 27.05
CA LEU A 20 5.55 8.40 26.10
C LEU A 20 6.59 7.35 25.70
N SER A 21 6.57 7.00 24.42
CA SER A 21 7.63 6.21 23.81
C SER A 21 8.97 6.95 23.97
N THR A 22 9.95 6.31 24.58
CA THR A 22 11.33 6.80 24.62
C THR A 22 12.13 6.38 23.38
N LEU A 23 11.51 5.59 22.48
CA LEU A 23 12.17 5.10 21.27
C LEU A 23 12.37 6.24 20.28
N THR A 24 13.53 6.23 19.65
CA THR A 24 13.79 7.03 18.45
C THR A 24 12.90 6.55 17.30
N LYS A 25 12.74 7.40 16.28
CA LYS A 25 11.98 7.08 15.07
C LYS A 25 12.48 5.81 14.37
N SER A 26 13.81 5.65 14.30
CA SER A 26 14.46 4.48 13.69
C SER A 26 14.17 3.21 14.48
N GLU A 27 14.34 3.21 15.80
CA GLU A 27 14.07 2.05 16.66
C GLU A 27 12.58 1.64 16.60
N ALA A 28 11.67 2.63 16.60
CA ALA A 28 10.24 2.35 16.45
C ALA A 28 9.89 1.77 15.08
N LYS A 29 10.62 2.13 14.01
CA LYS A 29 10.46 1.54 12.67
C LYS A 29 11.03 0.13 12.61
N GLU A 30 12.20 -0.10 13.19
CA GLU A 30 12.84 -1.41 13.27
C GLU A 30 11.95 -2.40 14.02
N LYS A 31 11.45 -2.04 15.20
CA LYS A 31 10.53 -2.90 15.96
C LYS A 31 9.24 -3.22 15.21
N ARG A 32 8.69 -2.26 14.44
CA ARG A 32 7.52 -2.51 13.58
C ARG A 32 7.85 -3.50 12.45
N ASN A 33 9.02 -3.37 11.84
CA ASN A 33 9.48 -4.27 10.79
C ASN A 33 9.72 -5.68 11.34
N GLU A 34 10.31 -5.80 12.52
CA GLU A 34 10.50 -7.09 13.22
C GLU A 34 9.16 -7.77 13.49
N LEU A 35 8.18 -7.05 14.06
CA LEU A 35 6.84 -7.58 14.30
C LEU A 35 6.16 -8.04 13.00
N PHE A 36 6.27 -7.25 11.93
CA PHE A 36 5.73 -7.62 10.62
C PHE A 36 6.41 -8.87 10.05
N SER A 37 7.75 -8.95 10.18
CA SER A 37 8.54 -10.07 9.67
C SER A 37 8.25 -11.36 10.45
N ALA A 38 8.18 -11.28 11.77
CA ALA A 38 7.80 -12.39 12.64
C ALA A 38 6.38 -12.90 12.34
N GLU A 39 5.42 -12.00 12.09
CA GLU A 39 4.06 -12.39 11.72
C GLU A 39 4.02 -13.04 10.33
N LYS A 40 4.77 -12.51 9.35
CA LYS A 40 4.91 -13.11 8.01
C LYS A 40 5.51 -14.50 8.09
N GLU A 41 6.54 -14.70 8.92
CA GLU A 41 7.16 -16.00 9.16
C GLU A 41 6.20 -16.96 9.86
N ARG A 42 5.45 -16.49 10.87
CA ARG A 42 4.42 -17.28 11.56
C ARG A 42 3.36 -17.77 10.57
N GLN A 43 2.86 -16.89 9.70
CA GLN A 43 1.90 -17.24 8.66
C GLN A 43 2.49 -18.27 7.69
N ARG A 44 3.73 -18.07 7.22
CA ARG A 44 4.41 -19.04 6.35
C ARG A 44 4.65 -20.39 7.03
N ALA A 45 5.03 -20.41 8.31
CA ALA A 45 5.25 -21.63 9.08
C ALA A 45 3.93 -22.38 9.39
N SER A 46 2.80 -21.66 9.40
CA SER A 46 1.47 -22.27 9.55
C SER A 46 1.02 -23.01 8.29
N ILE A 47 1.66 -22.76 7.14
CA ILE A 47 1.44 -23.53 5.92
C ILE A 47 2.01 -24.92 6.15
N GLY A 48 1.12 -25.90 6.24
CA GLY A 48 1.50 -27.30 6.42
C GLY A 48 2.06 -27.92 5.14
N ARG A 49 1.55 -29.11 4.81
CA ARG A 49 1.91 -29.78 3.55
C ARG A 49 1.44 -28.93 2.36
N ILE A 50 2.30 -28.78 1.35
CA ILE A 50 1.96 -28.04 0.13
C ILE A 50 0.83 -28.77 -0.60
N GLU A 51 -0.32 -28.11 -0.68
CA GLU A 51 -1.48 -28.53 -1.47
C GLU A 51 -1.47 -27.86 -2.84
N LYS A 52 -1.84 -28.61 -3.88
CA LYS A 52 -1.97 -28.09 -5.25
C LYS A 52 -3.40 -27.64 -5.49
N ILE A 53 -3.55 -26.47 -6.11
CA ILE A 53 -4.83 -25.87 -6.50
C ILE A 53 -4.87 -25.61 -7.99
N LYS A 54 -6.08 -25.67 -8.56
CA LYS A 54 -6.34 -25.36 -9.95
C LYS A 54 -6.73 -23.89 -10.07
N VAL A 55 -5.90 -23.11 -10.77
CA VAL A 55 -6.16 -21.69 -11.07
C VAL A 55 -6.49 -21.56 -12.55
N VAL A 56 -7.72 -21.17 -12.87
CA VAL A 56 -8.18 -21.01 -14.25
C VAL A 56 -8.03 -19.54 -14.64
N TYR A 57 -7.04 -19.23 -15.47
CA TYR A 57 -6.85 -17.90 -16.01
C TYR A 57 -7.74 -17.68 -17.24
N LYS A 58 -8.61 -16.68 -17.18
CA LYS A 58 -9.42 -16.25 -18.33
C LYS A 58 -8.76 -15.05 -19.00
N GLY A 59 -7.98 -15.34 -20.04
CA GLY A 59 -7.47 -14.32 -20.95
C GLY A 59 -8.56 -13.80 -21.90
N PRO A 60 -8.22 -12.84 -22.76
CA PRO A 60 -9.14 -12.34 -23.78
C PRO A 60 -9.59 -13.41 -24.79
N GLU A 61 -8.67 -14.28 -25.19
CA GLU A 61 -8.90 -15.31 -26.22
C GLU A 61 -8.73 -16.74 -25.69
N ASP A 62 -7.84 -16.94 -24.71
CA ASP A 62 -7.47 -18.26 -24.19
C ASP A 62 -7.87 -18.45 -22.73
N GLU A 63 -8.39 -19.64 -22.42
CA GLU A 63 -8.54 -20.13 -21.05
C GLU A 63 -7.39 -21.09 -20.73
N ILE A 64 -6.53 -20.70 -19.79
CA ILE A 64 -5.35 -21.48 -19.40
C ILE A 64 -5.54 -21.96 -17.96
N THR A 65 -5.39 -23.26 -17.74
CA THR A 65 -5.41 -23.85 -16.40
C THR A 65 -4.00 -24.00 -15.85
N TYR A 66 -3.76 -23.44 -14.67
CA TYR A 66 -2.53 -23.56 -13.92
C TYR A 66 -2.70 -24.46 -12.69
N LEU A 67 -1.64 -25.21 -12.35
CA LEU A 67 -1.53 -25.93 -11.08
C LEU A 67 -0.57 -25.17 -10.16
N MET A 68 -1.13 -24.53 -9.14
CA MET A 68 -0.42 -23.62 -8.23
C MET A 68 -0.36 -24.18 -6.82
N ASN A 69 0.44 -23.58 -5.94
CA ASN A 69 0.52 -23.97 -4.55
C ASN A 69 -0.43 -23.12 -3.71
N LYS A 70 -1.32 -23.77 -2.97
CA LYS A 70 -2.22 -23.10 -2.03
C LYS A 70 -1.45 -22.36 -0.95
N ASP A 71 -1.95 -21.19 -0.55
CA ASP A 71 -1.40 -20.28 0.45
C ASP A 71 0.03 -19.78 0.18
N MET A 72 0.58 -20.06 -1.01
CA MET A 72 1.93 -19.63 -1.41
C MET A 72 1.94 -18.91 -2.75
N SER A 73 1.35 -19.52 -3.79
CA SER A 73 1.34 -18.94 -5.12
C SER A 73 0.38 -17.76 -5.20
N THR A 74 0.75 -16.76 -5.99
CA THR A 74 0.07 -15.48 -6.11
C THR A 74 -0.34 -15.21 -7.57
N PRO A 75 -1.26 -14.26 -7.83
CA PRO A 75 -1.55 -13.82 -9.19
C PRO A 75 -0.31 -13.35 -9.97
N HIS A 76 0.68 -12.77 -9.28
CA HIS A 76 1.95 -12.37 -9.87
C HIS A 76 2.72 -13.59 -10.42
N ASP A 77 2.73 -14.71 -9.69
CA ASP A 77 3.38 -15.94 -10.16
C ASP A 77 2.70 -16.48 -11.42
N CYS A 78 1.36 -16.48 -11.46
CA CYS A 78 0.62 -16.82 -12.68
C CYS A 78 0.95 -15.87 -13.85
N ALA A 79 1.09 -14.57 -13.59
CA ALA A 79 1.48 -13.60 -14.61
C ALA A 79 2.89 -13.88 -15.17
N MET A 80 3.83 -14.30 -14.31
CA MET A 80 5.18 -14.72 -14.72
C MET A 80 5.16 -15.91 -15.67
N HIS A 81 4.25 -16.86 -15.47
CA HIS A 81 4.08 -18.01 -16.38
C HIS A 81 3.52 -17.61 -17.75
N ILE A 82 2.79 -16.50 -17.86
CA ILE A 82 2.25 -16.01 -19.13
C ILE A 82 3.35 -15.32 -19.93
N SER A 83 3.89 -14.22 -19.38
CA SER A 83 5.01 -13.49 -19.99
C SER A 83 5.51 -12.39 -19.05
N GLU A 84 6.74 -11.93 -19.29
CA GLU A 84 7.29 -10.76 -18.62
C GLU A 84 6.45 -9.49 -18.86
N GLY A 85 5.89 -9.33 -20.06
CA GLY A 85 5.04 -8.18 -20.39
C GLY A 85 3.76 -8.13 -19.55
N VAL A 86 3.09 -9.27 -19.38
CA VAL A 86 1.90 -9.39 -18.52
C VAL A 86 2.28 -9.16 -17.06
N THR A 87 3.41 -9.69 -16.62
CA THR A 87 3.93 -9.49 -15.25
C THR A 87 4.14 -8.01 -14.92
N LYS A 88 4.76 -7.26 -15.84
CA LYS A 88 5.07 -5.83 -15.66
C LYS A 88 3.86 -4.91 -15.75
N THR A 89 2.81 -5.32 -16.47
CA THR A 89 1.65 -4.45 -16.74
C THR A 89 0.42 -4.77 -15.89
N SER A 90 0.36 -5.96 -15.30
CA SER A 90 -0.73 -6.38 -14.41
C SER A 90 -0.66 -5.64 -13.08
N ALA A 91 -1.64 -4.78 -12.84
CA ALA A 91 -1.69 -3.92 -11.66
C ALA A 91 -2.59 -4.49 -10.55
N LEU A 92 -3.65 -5.21 -10.93
CA LEU A 92 -4.64 -5.75 -10.00
C LEU A 92 -5.20 -7.06 -10.56
N ALA A 93 -5.64 -7.96 -9.69
CA ALA A 93 -6.29 -9.20 -10.10
C ALA A 93 -7.75 -9.26 -9.63
N SER A 94 -8.51 -10.16 -10.23
CA SER A 94 -9.73 -10.69 -9.64
C SER A 94 -9.61 -12.19 -9.47
N VAL A 95 -10.03 -12.66 -8.30
CA VAL A 95 -10.11 -14.08 -7.93
C VAL A 95 -11.56 -14.37 -7.60
N ASP A 96 -12.21 -15.21 -8.40
CA ASP A 96 -13.65 -15.54 -8.30
C ASP A 96 -14.57 -14.31 -8.25
N GLY A 97 -14.22 -13.27 -9.02
CA GLY A 97 -14.97 -12.01 -9.08
C GLY A 97 -14.67 -11.02 -7.96
N ALA A 98 -13.94 -11.42 -6.91
CA ALA A 98 -13.47 -10.52 -5.86
C ALA A 98 -12.17 -9.81 -6.29
N LEU A 99 -11.96 -8.56 -5.83
CA LEU A 99 -10.69 -7.85 -6.07
C LEU A 99 -9.57 -8.47 -5.25
N TRP A 100 -8.41 -8.62 -5.87
CA TRP A 100 -7.26 -9.31 -5.31
C TRP A 100 -5.95 -8.60 -5.63
N ASP A 101 -5.09 -8.48 -4.62
CA ASP A 101 -3.75 -7.92 -4.81
C ASP A 101 -2.84 -8.91 -5.53
N MET A 102 -1.94 -8.41 -6.38
CA MET A 102 -1.07 -9.27 -7.20
C MET A 102 -0.16 -10.19 -6.39
N HIS A 103 0.22 -9.79 -5.17
CA HIS A 103 1.11 -10.56 -4.28
C HIS A 103 0.38 -11.23 -3.12
N ARG A 104 -0.95 -11.31 -3.16
CA ARG A 104 -1.73 -12.01 -2.15
C ARG A 104 -1.88 -13.49 -2.55
N PRO A 105 -1.51 -14.45 -1.69
CA PRO A 105 -1.61 -15.88 -2.01
C PRO A 105 -3.05 -16.34 -2.27
N PHE A 106 -3.21 -17.37 -3.11
CA PHE A 106 -4.49 -18.03 -3.34
C PHE A 106 -4.86 -18.97 -2.20
N VAL A 107 -6.14 -19.03 -1.85
CA VAL A 107 -6.66 -19.86 -0.73
C VAL A 107 -7.23 -21.19 -1.22
N GLY A 108 -7.52 -21.32 -2.52
CA GLY A 108 -8.16 -22.50 -3.09
C GLY A 108 -8.21 -22.46 -4.61
N ASP A 109 -8.92 -23.41 -5.19
CA ASP A 109 -9.23 -23.42 -6.63
C ASP A 109 -10.04 -22.18 -6.99
N CYS A 110 -9.66 -21.49 -8.06
CA CYS A 110 -10.25 -20.21 -8.40
C CYS A 110 -10.14 -19.85 -9.88
N GLU A 111 -10.98 -18.89 -10.30
CA GLU A 111 -10.89 -18.19 -11.57
C GLU A 111 -10.08 -16.90 -11.41
N LEU A 112 -9.02 -16.77 -12.20
CA LEU A 112 -8.12 -15.61 -12.21
C LEU A 112 -8.38 -14.72 -13.43
N LYS A 113 -8.52 -13.42 -13.18
CA LYS A 113 -8.46 -12.36 -14.20
C LYS A 113 -7.42 -11.32 -13.81
N LEU A 114 -6.67 -10.82 -14.79
CA LEU A 114 -5.67 -9.79 -14.59
C LEU A 114 -6.13 -8.48 -15.21
N PHE A 115 -5.92 -7.38 -14.49
CA PHE A 115 -6.27 -6.04 -14.95
C PHE A 115 -5.02 -5.20 -15.08
N THR A 116 -4.97 -4.43 -16.16
CA THR A 116 -3.90 -3.47 -16.41
C THR A 116 -4.45 -2.05 -16.27
N MET A 117 -3.58 -1.05 -16.27
CA MET A 117 -4.00 0.36 -16.33
C MET A 117 -4.72 0.70 -17.65
N ARG A 118 -4.48 -0.06 -18.72
CA ARG A 118 -5.12 0.12 -20.03
C ARG A 118 -6.48 -0.59 -20.12
N THR A 119 -6.62 -1.70 -19.40
CA THR A 119 -7.83 -2.52 -19.33
C THR A 119 -8.31 -2.65 -17.88
N PRO A 120 -8.74 -1.53 -17.26
CA PRO A 120 -9.10 -1.53 -15.85
C PRO A 120 -10.45 -2.20 -15.60
N ASN A 121 -10.61 -2.82 -14.43
CA ASN A 121 -11.91 -3.27 -13.95
C ASN A 121 -12.70 -2.10 -13.37
N GLY A 122 -13.38 -1.35 -14.23
CA GLY A 122 -14.12 -0.15 -13.84
C GLY A 122 -13.20 0.87 -13.16
N ARG A 123 -13.51 1.23 -11.90
CA ARG A 123 -12.69 2.16 -11.10
C ARG A 123 -11.71 1.48 -10.15
N ALA A 124 -11.73 0.14 -10.04
CA ALA A 124 -10.95 -0.57 -9.04
C ALA A 124 -9.44 -0.39 -9.24
N THR A 125 -8.95 -0.59 -10.46
CA THR A 125 -7.53 -0.43 -10.80
C THR A 125 -7.05 1.00 -10.55
N ASN A 126 -7.85 1.99 -10.95
CA ASN A 126 -7.54 3.39 -10.69
C ASN A 126 -7.53 3.68 -9.19
N ASN A 127 -8.54 3.26 -8.44
CA ASN A 127 -8.60 3.47 -6.99
C ASN A 127 -7.40 2.84 -6.27
N ALA A 128 -6.99 1.63 -6.69
CA ALA A 128 -5.79 0.98 -6.17
C ALA A 128 -4.54 1.81 -6.45
N PHE A 129 -4.37 2.28 -7.70
CA PHE A 129 -3.26 3.14 -8.10
C PHE A 129 -3.18 4.43 -7.25
N TRP A 130 -4.28 5.20 -7.16
CA TRP A 130 -4.29 6.46 -6.41
C TRP A 130 -4.08 6.25 -4.90
N ARG A 131 -4.59 5.15 -4.34
CA ARG A 131 -4.33 4.77 -2.94
C ARG A 131 -2.84 4.46 -2.72
N THR A 132 -2.19 3.77 -3.67
CA THR A 132 -0.74 3.53 -3.61
C THR A 132 0.05 4.84 -3.69
N CYS A 133 -0.35 5.78 -4.54
CA CYS A 133 0.27 7.11 -4.60
C CYS A 133 0.19 7.85 -3.26
N SER A 134 -0.98 7.87 -2.61
CA SER A 134 -1.14 8.42 -1.27
C SER A 134 -0.21 7.74 -0.26
N LEU A 135 -0.13 6.39 -0.26
CA LEU A 135 0.74 5.65 0.65
C LEU A 135 2.22 6.00 0.45
N MET A 136 2.68 6.08 -0.80
CA MET A 136 4.05 6.48 -1.11
C MET A 136 4.33 7.92 -0.66
N LEU A 137 3.38 8.83 -0.81
CA LEU A 137 3.51 10.20 -0.32
C LEU A 137 3.70 10.22 1.21
N GLY A 138 2.93 9.45 1.96
CA GLY A 138 3.10 9.30 3.41
C GLY A 138 4.49 8.81 3.78
N ALA A 139 5.05 7.84 3.04
CA ALA A 139 6.41 7.34 3.26
C ALA A 139 7.49 8.39 2.96
N VAL A 140 7.32 9.17 1.88
CA VAL A 140 8.23 10.27 1.55
C VAL A 140 8.21 11.32 2.65
N VAL A 141 7.03 11.75 3.09
CA VAL A 141 6.88 12.76 4.14
C VAL A 141 7.45 12.26 5.46
N ASP A 142 7.27 10.99 5.82
CA ASP A 142 7.89 10.40 7.00
C ASP A 142 9.43 10.45 6.92
N SER A 143 10.02 10.23 5.74
CA SER A 143 11.48 10.28 5.58
C SER A 143 12.09 11.68 5.38
N ALA A 144 11.26 12.70 5.16
CA ALA A 144 11.74 14.02 4.72
C ALA A 144 12.25 14.91 5.86
N PHE A 145 11.68 14.74 7.06
CA PHE A 145 12.02 15.55 8.23
C PHE A 145 13.10 14.87 9.08
N ARG A 146 13.83 15.69 9.83
CA ARG A 146 14.82 15.22 10.80
C ARG A 146 14.13 14.50 11.97
N ASP A 147 14.89 13.66 12.67
CA ASP A 147 14.37 12.82 13.75
C ASP A 147 13.85 13.59 14.98
N ASP A 148 14.28 14.84 15.15
CA ASP A 148 13.80 15.75 16.21
C ASP A 148 12.41 16.33 15.91
N ILE A 149 11.93 16.24 14.67
CA ILE A 149 10.61 16.69 14.26
C ILE A 149 9.67 15.49 14.24
N VAL A 150 8.70 15.48 15.16
CA VAL A 150 7.71 14.41 15.21
C VAL A 150 6.71 14.57 14.07
N CYS A 151 6.61 13.52 13.26
CA CYS A 151 5.71 13.42 12.11
C CYS A 151 4.66 12.34 12.38
N HIS A 152 3.40 12.75 12.50
CA HIS A 152 2.27 11.87 12.70
C HIS A 152 1.51 11.70 11.38
N LEU A 153 1.63 10.51 10.81
CA LEU A 153 0.84 10.11 9.64
C LEU A 153 -0.57 9.72 10.11
N HIS A 154 -1.61 10.33 9.54
CA HIS A 154 -3.00 10.00 9.90
C HIS A 154 -3.55 8.87 9.02
N SER A 155 -4.17 9.22 7.90
CA SER A 155 -4.79 8.27 6.99
C SER A 155 -4.75 8.80 5.57
N PHE A 156 -4.72 7.88 4.61
CA PHE A 156 -4.99 8.22 3.21
C PHE A 156 -6.50 8.43 3.03
N THR A 157 -6.89 9.55 2.44
CA THR A 157 -8.30 9.82 2.11
C THR A 157 -8.75 8.89 0.97
N ALA A 158 -10.06 8.66 0.87
CA ALA A 158 -10.60 7.88 -0.23
C ALA A 158 -10.26 8.56 -1.57
N PRO A 159 -9.71 7.84 -2.57
CA PRO A 159 -9.29 8.45 -3.83
C PRO A 159 -10.43 9.18 -4.55
N ASN A 160 -10.20 10.44 -4.94
CA ASN A 160 -11.11 11.20 -5.79
C ASN A 160 -10.51 11.37 -7.20
N LEU A 161 -10.83 10.43 -8.09
CA LEU A 161 -10.31 10.41 -9.47
C LEU A 161 -10.59 11.70 -10.27
N ARG A 162 -11.67 12.44 -9.96
CA ARG A 162 -12.03 13.67 -10.69
C ARG A 162 -11.18 14.87 -10.28
N SER A 163 -10.58 14.85 -9.10
CA SER A 163 -9.75 15.95 -8.59
C SER A 163 -8.42 16.07 -9.34
N GLY A 164 -7.95 14.96 -9.93
CA GLY A 164 -6.62 14.90 -10.56
C GLY A 164 -5.46 14.87 -9.55
N SER A 165 -5.71 14.71 -8.25
CA SER A 165 -4.68 14.64 -7.21
C SER A 165 -4.93 13.50 -6.21
N PHE A 166 -3.86 13.03 -5.57
CA PHE A 166 -3.88 12.19 -4.37
C PHE A 166 -3.50 13.04 -3.17
N LEU A 167 -4.05 12.69 -2.01
CA LEU A 167 -3.84 13.41 -0.76
C LEU A 167 -3.38 12.45 0.33
N TYR A 168 -2.61 12.98 1.27
CA TYR A 168 -2.24 12.29 2.50
C TYR A 168 -2.19 13.29 3.64
N ASP A 169 -2.92 13.02 4.72
CA ASP A 169 -3.00 13.93 5.86
C ASP A 169 -1.86 13.65 6.84
N VAL A 170 -1.08 14.68 7.14
CA VAL A 170 0.09 14.61 8.04
C VAL A 170 0.02 15.74 9.05
N HIS A 171 0.31 15.41 10.31
CA HIS A 171 0.52 16.40 11.36
C HIS A 171 2.01 16.44 11.74
N LEU A 172 2.59 17.63 11.69
CA LEU A 172 3.99 17.89 12.07
C LEU A 172 4.00 18.69 13.37
N GLU A 173 4.82 18.28 14.33
CA GLU A 173 5.09 19.05 15.55
C GLU A 173 6.10 20.18 15.27
N LEU A 174 5.81 20.97 14.23
CA LEU A 174 6.62 22.09 13.79
C LEU A 174 5.72 23.34 13.68
N PRO A 175 5.83 24.30 14.61
CA PRO A 175 4.95 25.47 14.62
C PRO A 175 5.23 26.40 13.43
N ASP A 176 4.16 26.92 12.83
CA ASP A 176 4.17 27.96 11.79
C ASP A 176 4.98 27.64 10.52
N TRP A 177 5.28 26.36 10.28
CA TRP A 177 5.98 25.94 9.06
C TRP A 177 5.04 25.93 7.87
N ASN A 178 5.44 26.64 6.81
CA ASN A 178 4.84 26.55 5.49
C ASN A 178 5.95 26.13 4.52
N PRO A 179 5.72 25.09 3.68
CA PRO A 179 6.73 24.61 2.76
C PRO A 179 7.07 25.65 1.71
N THR A 180 8.36 25.87 1.51
CA THR A 180 8.90 26.67 0.40
C THR A 180 8.95 25.84 -0.89
N ASP A 181 9.04 26.52 -2.04
CA ASP A 181 9.22 25.85 -3.34
C ASP A 181 10.46 24.94 -3.38
N ALA A 182 11.53 25.32 -2.67
CA ALA A 182 12.74 24.53 -2.60
C ALA A 182 12.49 23.21 -1.85
N GLU A 183 11.82 23.27 -0.69
CA GLU A 183 11.46 22.08 0.09
C GLU A 183 10.49 21.16 -0.67
N MET A 184 9.52 21.73 -1.42
CA MET A 184 8.62 20.94 -2.25
C MET A 184 9.36 20.19 -3.38
N ARG A 185 10.37 20.83 -3.99
CA ARG A 185 11.25 20.15 -4.97
C ARG A 185 12.10 19.07 -4.30
N SER A 186 12.57 19.30 -3.07
CA SER A 186 13.27 18.27 -2.29
C SER A 186 12.38 17.06 -1.99
N LEU A 187 11.11 17.26 -1.62
CA LEU A 187 10.14 16.16 -1.45
C LEU A 187 9.94 15.38 -2.75
N SER A 188 9.87 16.08 -3.88
CA SER A 188 9.74 15.46 -5.20
C SER A 188 10.98 14.63 -5.57
N SER A 189 12.17 15.12 -5.21
CA SER A 189 13.44 14.39 -5.37
C SER A 189 13.49 13.14 -4.49
N LEU A 190 13.02 13.22 -3.23
CA LEU A 190 12.91 12.06 -2.34
C LEU A 190 11.94 11.01 -2.88
N PHE A 191 10.81 11.42 -3.47
CA PHE A 191 9.90 10.50 -4.14
C PHE A 191 10.56 9.77 -5.32
N SER A 192 11.25 10.50 -6.20
CA SER A 192 11.99 9.89 -7.31
C SER A 192 13.04 8.90 -6.83
N LYS A 193 13.73 9.21 -5.72
CA LYS A 193 14.70 8.31 -5.10
C LYS A 193 14.02 7.06 -4.54
N LEU A 194 12.88 7.19 -3.87
CA LEU A 194 12.11 6.07 -3.34
C LEU A 194 11.65 5.10 -4.44
N VAL A 195 11.26 5.62 -5.61
CA VAL A 195 10.78 4.80 -6.75
C VAL A 195 11.93 4.03 -7.43
N GLN A 196 13.16 4.51 -7.35
CA GLN A 196 14.34 3.90 -7.98
C GLN A 196 15.06 2.86 -7.12
N GLN A 197 14.68 2.72 -5.84
CA GLN A 197 15.22 1.73 -4.91
C GLN A 197 14.70 0.33 -5.22
#